data_AF-A0A328VAT2-F1
#
_entry.id   AF-A0A328VAT2-F1
#
_cell.length_a   1.000
_cell.length_b   1.000
_cell.length_c   1.000
_cell.angle_alpha   90.00
_cell.angle_beta   90.00
_cell.angle_gamma   90.00
#
_symmetry.space_group_name_H-M   'P 1'
#
loop_
_entity.id
_entity.type
_entity.pdbx_description
1 polymer ?
#
loop_
_entity_poly.entity_id
_entity_poly.type
_entity_poly.pdbx_seq_one_letter_code
_entity_poly.pdbx_strand_id
1 'polypeptide(L)'
;MSHSSTNSLSKRPQTESRLRGTAPRQTQRAGRRRGVSVWRAYRWWLVGLTLVVIGAIVGLFLLLGHQSTANPTSSRSATDPQVLNDLALISDSQFSKVGTGNLSSPLRVIADRPMLRGPTGKPEFFYWGAEFCPYCAAERWPVVVALSRFGSFSKLPETTSSDTDAYPNTATFTFHGSVYQSNYLDFAPVELEDREGHPLEGPTVEEQQIIGSLNPDGSIPFLDIANLYLVRGQSYDPGILTGLSQRDIALQLTDPSTPVAKNILGVANYLTAAICVATADQPASVCNTSYIQFIQRQLPRSPYAPTPTPTPSASLPSALPTTALGLIMLLPTVRRPQRDVRRHTSQYQARKKC
;
A
#
# COMPACT_ATOMS: atom_id res chain seq x y z
N MET A 1 -40.41 38.52 -45.15
CA MET A 1 -40.97 38.74 -43.81
C MET A 1 -39.79 38.59 -42.84
N SER A 2 -38.94 39.60 -42.60
CA SER A 2 -39.20 41.06 -42.50
C SER A 2 -40.18 41.32 -41.34
N HIS A 3 -39.79 41.91 -40.21
CA HIS A 3 -39.04 43.16 -40.06
C HIS A 3 -38.23 43.28 -38.75
N SER A 4 -37.16 44.09 -38.79
CA SER A 4 -36.51 44.69 -37.63
C SER A 4 -37.27 45.94 -37.15
N SER A 5 -37.07 46.37 -35.89
CA SER A 5 -36.96 47.79 -35.50
C SER A 5 -36.47 47.99 -34.06
N THR A 6 -35.82 49.13 -33.83
CA THR A 6 -35.32 49.60 -32.53
C THR A 6 -36.00 50.93 -32.13
N ASN A 7 -35.78 51.37 -30.89
CA ASN A 7 -35.69 52.76 -30.36
C ASN A 7 -36.44 52.89 -29.00
N SER A 8 -36.02 53.61 -27.95
CA SER A 8 -35.03 54.70 -27.69
C SER A 8 -35.69 56.06 -27.39
N LEU A 9 -35.12 56.81 -26.42
CA LEU A 9 -35.54 58.14 -25.88
C LEU A 9 -36.84 58.07 -25.01
N SER A 10 -37.13 58.90 -23.99
CA SER A 10 -36.50 60.08 -23.33
C SER A 10 -37.05 60.18 -21.87
N LYS A 11 -36.79 61.12 -20.92
CA LYS A 11 -36.02 62.39 -20.79
C LYS A 11 -35.69 62.69 -19.29
N ARG A 12 -35.56 63.95 -18.87
CA ARG A 12 -35.51 64.50 -17.47
C ARG A 12 -36.25 65.87 -17.44
N PRO A 13 -36.75 66.34 -16.27
CA PRO A 13 -36.09 67.34 -15.39
C PRO A 13 -36.06 66.88 -13.91
N GLN A 14 -35.31 67.41 -12.92
CA GLN A 14 -35.02 68.79 -12.44
C GLN A 14 -36.26 69.51 -11.83
N THR A 15 -36.19 70.33 -10.76
CA THR A 15 -35.08 71.19 -10.26
C THR A 15 -35.09 71.42 -8.71
N GLU A 16 -33.98 71.95 -8.20
CA GLU A 16 -33.59 72.46 -6.86
C GLU A 16 -34.63 72.88 -5.79
N SER A 17 -34.20 72.82 -4.52
CA SER A 17 -34.15 74.04 -3.68
C SER A 17 -32.83 74.11 -2.87
N ARG A 18 -32.36 75.32 -2.56
CA ARG A 18 -30.98 75.65 -2.11
C ARG A 18 -31.00 76.98 -1.37
N LEU A 19 -30.25 77.17 -0.27
CA LEU A 19 -29.78 78.49 0.25
C LEU A 19 -28.77 78.34 1.41
N ARG A 20 -28.20 79.46 1.89
CA ARG A 20 -26.74 79.72 1.76
C ARG A 20 -26.18 80.71 2.80
N GLY A 21 -24.97 80.44 3.32
CA GLY A 21 -24.13 81.41 4.06
C GLY A 21 -24.44 81.55 5.57
N THR A 22 -23.62 82.21 6.41
CA THR A 22 -22.29 82.84 6.19
C THR A 22 -21.51 82.94 7.54
N ALA A 23 -20.17 82.97 7.53
CA ALA A 23 -19.32 83.17 8.72
C ALA A 23 -19.07 84.68 9.02
N PRO A 24 -18.52 85.07 10.20
CA PRO A 24 -17.06 85.32 10.25
C PRO A 24 -16.34 85.24 11.64
N ARG A 25 -15.00 85.13 11.59
CA ARG A 25 -13.97 85.63 12.56
C ARG A 25 -13.93 85.08 14.02
N GLN A 26 -12.87 85.29 14.84
CA GLN A 26 -11.39 85.30 14.64
C GLN A 26 -10.69 85.59 16.00
N THR A 27 -9.64 84.85 16.39
CA THR A 27 -8.53 85.36 17.24
C THR A 27 -7.32 84.40 17.22
N GLN A 28 -6.15 84.85 17.70
CA GLN A 28 -4.86 84.18 17.48
C GLN A 28 -4.09 83.94 18.79
N ARG A 29 -3.23 82.93 18.80
CA ARG A 29 -1.91 82.86 19.47
C ARG A 29 -1.18 81.59 18.97
N ALA A 30 0.12 81.49 18.75
CA ALA A 30 1.19 82.37 18.27
C ALA A 30 2.53 81.61 18.52
N GLY A 31 3.30 81.30 17.47
CA GLY A 31 4.66 80.71 17.57
C GLY A 31 4.74 79.23 17.16
N ARG A 32 5.83 78.74 16.53
CA ARG A 32 7.08 79.40 16.09
C ARG A 32 7.64 78.66 14.84
N ARG A 33 8.39 79.35 13.97
CA ARG A 33 8.89 78.81 12.67
C ARG A 33 10.11 77.89 12.81
N ARG A 34 10.17 76.81 11.99
CA ARG A 34 11.33 76.10 11.35
C ARG A 34 10.88 74.66 11.00
N GLY A 35 11.28 73.99 9.91
CA GLY A 35 12.02 74.44 8.72
C GLY A 35 12.74 73.30 7.99
N VAL A 36 12.42 73.09 6.70
CA VAL A 36 13.12 72.21 5.72
C VAL A 36 12.91 70.68 5.91
N SER A 37 13.19 69.92 4.84
CA SER A 37 12.72 68.56 4.52
C SER A 37 13.75 67.43 4.73
N VAL A 38 13.28 66.21 5.05
CA VAL A 38 14.00 64.95 4.76
C VAL A 38 13.05 63.81 4.32
N TRP A 39 12.53 63.86 3.10
CA TRP A 39 11.61 62.82 2.56
C TRP A 39 12.35 61.57 2.01
N ARG A 40 13.36 61.06 2.75
CA ARG A 40 14.21 59.92 2.31
C ARG A 40 14.61 58.88 3.38
N ALA A 41 14.34 59.10 4.67
CA ALA A 41 14.81 58.19 5.73
C ALA A 41 13.92 56.94 5.94
N TYR A 42 12.61 57.03 5.71
CA TYR A 42 11.64 56.05 6.21
C TYR A 42 11.60 54.69 5.48
N ARG A 43 12.35 54.52 4.38
CA ARG A 43 12.44 53.23 3.65
C ARG A 43 13.47 52.24 4.21
N TRP A 44 14.49 52.72 4.92
CA TRP A 44 15.55 51.86 5.47
C TRP A 44 15.18 51.28 6.84
N TRP A 45 14.36 52.00 7.62
CA TRP A 45 13.96 51.59 8.96
C TRP A 45 13.09 50.31 8.95
N LEU A 46 12.19 50.18 7.98
CA LEU A 46 11.38 48.96 7.79
C LEU A 46 12.23 47.74 7.43
N VAL A 47 13.25 47.89 6.57
CA VAL A 47 14.16 46.78 6.20
C VAL A 47 14.98 46.34 7.42
N GLY A 48 15.50 47.30 8.21
CA GLY A 48 16.21 47.01 9.46
C GLY A 48 15.34 46.26 10.46
N LEU A 49 14.10 46.71 10.67
CA LEU A 49 13.14 46.04 11.57
C LEU A 49 12.84 44.61 11.11
N THR A 50 12.57 44.40 9.81
CA THR A 50 12.30 43.07 9.26
C THR A 50 13.49 42.13 9.43
N LEU A 51 14.73 42.59 9.20
CA LEU A 51 15.93 41.77 9.39
C LEU A 51 16.18 41.43 10.87
N VAL A 52 15.88 42.33 11.80
CA VAL A 52 15.96 42.04 13.25
C VAL A 52 14.89 41.04 13.68
N VAL A 53 13.66 41.15 13.16
CA VAL A 53 12.58 40.18 13.43
C VAL A 53 12.91 38.80 12.84
N ILE A 54 13.40 38.73 11.60
CA ILE A 54 13.88 37.47 11.01
C ILE A 54 15.06 36.91 11.81
N GLY A 55 16.03 37.74 12.21
CA GLY A 55 17.16 37.31 13.04
C GLY A 55 16.73 36.79 14.41
N ALA A 56 15.71 37.39 15.03
CA ALA A 56 15.14 36.92 16.28
C ALA A 56 14.35 35.61 16.11
N ILE A 57 13.60 35.45 15.01
CA ILE A 57 12.87 34.21 14.68
C ILE A 57 13.86 33.08 14.38
N VAL A 58 14.87 33.30 13.53
CA VAL A 58 15.93 32.33 13.23
C VAL A 58 16.74 32.00 14.48
N GLY A 59 17.08 33.00 15.31
CA GLY A 59 17.72 32.79 16.60
C GLY A 59 16.87 31.93 17.56
N LEU A 60 15.56 32.16 17.60
CA LEU A 60 14.61 31.36 18.37
C LEU A 60 14.52 29.92 17.85
N PHE A 61 14.40 29.71 16.53
CA PHE A 61 14.43 28.36 15.93
C PHE A 61 15.76 27.63 16.19
N LEU A 62 16.89 28.33 16.15
CA LEU A 62 18.21 27.74 16.46
C LEU A 62 18.38 27.44 17.97
N LEU A 63 17.76 28.22 18.86
CA LEU A 63 17.73 27.97 20.32
C LEU A 63 16.74 26.87 20.72
N LEU A 64 15.67 26.68 19.96
CA LEU A 64 14.76 25.54 20.11
C LEU A 64 15.42 24.27 19.55
N GLY A 65 16.08 24.35 18.39
CA GLY A 65 16.81 23.25 17.76
C GLY A 65 18.10 22.79 18.46
N HIS A 66 18.51 23.43 19.55
CA HIS A 66 19.64 23.00 20.41
C HIS A 66 19.20 22.48 21.79
N GLN A 67 17.91 22.35 22.04
CA GLN A 67 17.41 21.66 23.23
C GLN A 67 17.13 20.20 22.89
N SER A 68 17.99 19.30 23.37
CA SER A 68 17.74 17.85 23.39
C SER A 68 16.65 17.51 24.41
N THR A 69 15.44 18.03 24.21
CA THR A 69 14.23 17.53 24.88
C THR A 69 14.07 16.07 24.52
N ALA A 70 13.88 15.20 25.52
CA ALA A 70 13.55 13.80 25.26
C ALA A 70 12.29 13.77 24.38
N ASN A 71 12.37 13.11 23.23
CA ASN A 71 11.27 13.05 22.28
C ASN A 71 10.00 12.55 22.98
N PRO A 72 8.82 13.15 22.73
CA PRO A 72 7.58 12.42 22.96
C PRO A 72 7.67 11.16 22.10
N THR A 73 7.57 9.99 22.72
CA THR A 73 7.54 8.73 21.97
C THR A 73 6.18 8.62 21.27
N SER A 74 6.10 9.07 20.01
CA SER A 74 5.07 8.62 19.06
C SER A 74 4.94 7.11 19.21
N SER A 75 3.73 6.55 19.20
CA SER A 75 3.47 5.23 19.79
C SER A 75 3.94 4.01 18.97
N ARG A 76 5.13 4.09 18.37
CA ARG A 76 5.80 2.99 17.66
C ARG A 76 6.42 2.01 18.65
N SER A 77 6.13 0.72 18.47
CA SER A 77 6.86 -0.38 19.11
C SER A 77 7.74 -1.11 18.09
N ALA A 78 8.74 -1.85 18.57
CA ALA A 78 9.31 -2.92 17.76
C ALA A 78 8.22 -3.97 17.51
N THR A 79 8.24 -4.64 16.34
CA THR A 79 7.35 -5.76 16.03
C THR A 79 7.36 -6.80 17.16
N ASP A 80 6.19 -7.26 17.57
CA ASP A 80 6.08 -8.47 18.40
C ASP A 80 6.64 -9.65 17.59
N PRO A 81 7.67 -10.37 18.09
CA PRO A 81 8.17 -11.57 17.41
C PRO A 81 7.09 -12.64 17.18
N GLN A 82 6.02 -12.64 17.98
CA GLN A 82 4.86 -13.50 17.76
C GLN A 82 4.00 -13.06 16.56
N VAL A 83 3.85 -11.76 16.29
CA VAL A 83 3.12 -11.27 15.09
C VAL A 83 3.86 -11.70 13.82
N LEU A 84 5.19 -11.57 13.79
CA LEU A 84 6.01 -12.07 12.68
C LEU A 84 5.97 -13.61 12.56
N ASN A 85 5.96 -14.34 13.68
CA ASN A 85 5.81 -15.79 13.68
C ASN A 85 4.45 -16.22 13.11
N ASP A 86 3.36 -15.60 13.54
CA ASP A 86 2.01 -16.00 13.16
C ASP A 86 1.72 -15.63 11.69
N LEU A 87 2.30 -14.53 11.19
CA LEU A 87 2.38 -14.22 9.75
C LEU A 87 3.16 -15.30 8.96
N ALA A 88 4.29 -15.80 9.49
CA ALA A 88 5.07 -16.86 8.87
C ALA A 88 4.40 -18.26 8.93
N LEU A 89 3.42 -18.45 9.82
CA LEU A 89 2.61 -19.67 9.92
C LEU A 89 1.43 -19.72 8.93
N ILE A 90 1.19 -18.67 8.14
CA ILE A 90 0.15 -18.66 7.10
C ILE A 90 0.60 -19.54 5.94
N SER A 91 0.17 -20.80 5.94
CA SER A 91 0.50 -21.78 4.92
C SER A 91 -0.21 -21.51 3.59
N ASP A 92 0.34 -22.07 2.51
CA ASP A 92 -0.28 -22.08 1.18
C ASP A 92 -1.73 -22.60 1.19
N SER A 93 -2.09 -23.49 2.13
CA SER A 93 -3.46 -23.97 2.30
C SER A 93 -4.42 -22.90 2.83
N GLN A 94 -3.99 -21.98 3.72
CA GLN A 94 -4.83 -20.85 4.12
C GLN A 94 -5.06 -19.90 2.94
N PHE A 95 -3.99 -19.49 2.25
CA PHE A 95 -4.08 -18.63 1.06
C PHE A 95 -4.97 -19.24 -0.04
N SER A 96 -4.80 -20.52 -0.35
CA SER A 96 -5.60 -21.23 -1.35
C SER A 96 -7.07 -21.41 -0.94
N LYS A 97 -7.39 -21.48 0.37
CA LYS A 97 -8.77 -21.53 0.88
C LYS A 97 -9.47 -20.18 0.81
N VAL A 98 -8.73 -19.07 0.99
CA VAL A 98 -9.28 -17.71 0.84
C VAL A 98 -9.47 -17.33 -0.63
N GLY A 99 -8.52 -17.68 -1.51
CA GLY A 99 -8.56 -17.27 -2.90
C GLY A 99 -8.55 -15.74 -3.02
N THR A 100 -9.57 -15.15 -3.65
CA THR A 100 -9.74 -13.68 -3.73
C THR A 100 -10.46 -13.07 -2.53
N GLY A 101 -10.84 -13.87 -1.52
CA GLY A 101 -11.70 -13.41 -0.41
C GLY A 101 -13.17 -13.20 -0.79
N ASN A 102 -13.53 -13.44 -2.07
CA ASN A 102 -14.73 -12.91 -2.74
C ASN A 102 -14.73 -11.38 -2.92
N LEU A 103 -13.56 -10.73 -2.84
CA LEU A 103 -13.38 -9.33 -3.20
C LEU A 103 -13.26 -9.17 -4.72
N SER A 104 -13.60 -7.97 -5.20
CA SER A 104 -13.18 -7.50 -6.52
C SER A 104 -11.68 -7.22 -6.54
N SER A 105 -11.04 -7.33 -7.71
CA SER A 105 -9.65 -6.90 -7.89
C SER A 105 -9.50 -5.40 -7.59
N PRO A 106 -8.65 -4.99 -6.62
CA PRO A 106 -8.32 -3.58 -6.41
C PRO A 106 -7.36 -3.02 -7.48
N LEU A 107 -6.65 -3.94 -8.16
CA LEU A 107 -5.63 -3.63 -9.15
C LEU A 107 -6.23 -3.02 -10.42
N ARG A 108 -5.70 -1.86 -10.82
CA ARG A 108 -5.93 -1.22 -12.12
C ARG A 108 -4.67 -1.35 -12.97
N VAL A 109 -4.79 -1.83 -14.20
CA VAL A 109 -3.64 -1.95 -15.12
C VAL A 109 -3.09 -0.58 -15.50
N ILE A 110 -1.77 -0.50 -15.59
CA ILE A 110 -1.02 0.61 -16.18
C ILE A 110 -0.50 0.12 -17.53
N ALA A 111 -0.77 0.86 -18.61
CA ALA A 111 -0.53 0.40 -19.98
C ALA A 111 0.20 1.42 -20.88
N ASP A 112 0.64 2.53 -20.32
CA ASP A 112 1.15 3.72 -21.03
C ASP A 112 2.67 3.97 -20.84
N ARG A 113 3.35 3.15 -20.02
CA ARG A 113 4.73 3.39 -19.56
C ARG A 113 5.50 2.09 -19.27
N PRO A 114 6.83 2.08 -19.38
CA PRO A 114 7.66 0.90 -19.12
C PRO A 114 7.65 0.49 -17.64
N MET A 115 7.94 -0.80 -17.41
CA MET A 115 8.01 -1.39 -16.08
C MET A 115 9.04 -0.67 -15.19
N LEU A 116 8.60 -0.24 -14.01
CA LEU A 116 9.42 0.44 -13.00
C LEU A 116 10.42 -0.53 -12.37
N ARG A 117 11.62 -0.03 -12.09
CA ARG A 117 12.71 -0.80 -11.48
C ARG A 117 13.37 0.05 -10.40
N GLY A 118 13.56 -0.56 -9.25
CA GLY A 118 14.16 0.11 -8.10
C GLY A 118 15.68 0.15 -8.15
N PRO A 119 16.34 0.63 -7.08
CA PRO A 119 17.78 0.92 -7.06
C PRO A 119 18.71 -0.26 -7.40
N THR A 120 18.24 -1.51 -7.31
CA THR A 120 19.03 -2.70 -7.69
C THR A 120 18.69 -3.25 -9.09
N GLY A 121 17.74 -2.64 -9.79
CA GLY A 121 17.27 -3.06 -11.10
C GLY A 121 16.19 -4.14 -11.10
N LYS A 122 15.78 -4.66 -9.93
CA LYS A 122 14.57 -5.50 -9.78
C LYS A 122 13.30 -4.67 -10.02
N PRO A 123 12.15 -5.28 -10.37
CA PRO A 123 10.86 -4.61 -10.37
C PRO A 123 10.60 -3.93 -9.01
N GLU A 124 10.05 -2.73 -9.03
CA GLU A 124 9.76 -1.98 -7.80
C GLU A 124 8.32 -2.19 -7.32
N PHE A 125 8.14 -2.29 -6.01
CA PHE A 125 6.84 -2.13 -5.34
C PHE A 125 6.91 -0.82 -4.56
N PHE A 126 6.24 0.22 -5.07
CA PHE A 126 6.16 1.53 -4.44
C PHE A 126 4.90 1.63 -3.56
N TYR A 127 5.05 2.16 -2.36
CA TYR A 127 3.97 2.44 -1.42
C TYR A 127 4.00 3.91 -0.99
N TRP A 128 2.83 4.53 -0.91
CA TRP A 128 2.63 5.92 -0.49
C TRP A 128 1.51 5.99 0.54
N GLY A 129 1.80 6.51 1.74
CA GLY A 129 0.83 6.63 2.83
C GLY A 129 1.27 7.55 3.96
N ALA A 130 0.60 7.43 5.10
CA ALA A 130 0.93 8.11 6.35
C ALA A 130 0.44 7.27 7.54
N GLU A 131 1.08 7.34 8.70
CA GLU A 131 0.71 6.50 9.86
C GLU A 131 -0.68 6.85 10.41
N PHE A 132 -1.04 8.15 10.46
CA PHE A 132 -2.36 8.59 10.95
C PHE A 132 -3.53 7.96 10.19
N CYS A 133 -3.32 7.66 8.91
CA CYS A 133 -4.36 7.28 7.95
C CYS A 133 -4.90 5.86 8.23
N PRO A 134 -6.20 5.69 8.56
CA PRO A 134 -6.81 4.40 8.90
C PRO A 134 -6.94 3.47 7.68
N TYR A 135 -7.18 4.05 6.51
CA TYR A 135 -7.23 3.32 5.24
C TYR A 135 -5.85 2.75 4.87
N CYS A 136 -4.79 3.49 5.20
CA CYS A 136 -3.41 3.05 5.08
C CYS A 136 -3.08 1.97 6.11
N ALA A 137 -3.53 2.15 7.36
CA ALA A 137 -3.38 1.16 8.42
C ALA A 137 -3.99 -0.22 8.05
N ALA A 138 -5.12 -0.22 7.33
CA ALA A 138 -5.66 -1.42 6.71
C ALA A 138 -4.76 -1.96 5.58
N GLU A 139 -4.45 -1.15 4.57
CA GLU A 139 -3.74 -1.61 3.36
C GLU A 139 -2.30 -2.12 3.61
N ARG A 140 -1.62 -1.66 4.67
CA ARG A 140 -0.31 -2.20 5.06
C ARG A 140 -0.35 -3.72 5.35
N TRP A 141 -1.45 -4.26 5.86
CA TRP A 141 -1.56 -5.69 6.17
C TRP A 141 -1.41 -6.59 4.93
N PRO A 142 -2.22 -6.45 3.86
CA PRO A 142 -2.04 -7.26 2.66
C PRO A 142 -0.71 -6.98 1.95
N VAL A 143 -0.15 -5.75 2.04
CA VAL A 143 1.19 -5.44 1.54
C VAL A 143 2.26 -6.26 2.28
N VAL A 144 2.29 -6.25 3.61
CA VAL A 144 3.21 -7.05 4.43
C VAL A 144 3.07 -8.54 4.12
N VAL A 145 1.84 -9.05 4.06
CA VAL A 145 1.56 -10.47 3.79
C VAL A 145 1.99 -10.88 2.38
N ALA A 146 1.76 -10.05 1.36
CA ALA A 146 2.18 -10.33 0.00
C ALA A 146 3.71 -10.29 -0.13
N LEU A 147 4.36 -9.23 0.38
CA LEU A 147 5.82 -9.06 0.32
C LEU A 147 6.58 -10.16 1.07
N SER A 148 6.03 -10.64 2.19
CA SER A 148 6.62 -11.76 2.96
C SER A 148 6.63 -13.10 2.21
N ARG A 149 5.98 -13.20 1.03
CA ARG A 149 6.09 -14.36 0.12
C ARG A 149 7.29 -14.25 -0.84
N PHE A 150 7.84 -13.05 -1.04
CA PHE A 150 8.96 -12.77 -1.96
C PHE A 150 10.24 -12.31 -1.22
N GLY A 151 10.19 -12.12 0.08
CA GLY A 151 11.29 -11.57 0.87
C GLY A 151 11.02 -11.66 2.36
N SER A 152 11.79 -10.93 3.16
CA SER A 152 11.61 -10.86 4.61
C SER A 152 11.81 -9.44 5.13
N PHE A 153 11.02 -9.09 6.15
CA PHE A 153 11.26 -7.91 6.97
C PHE A 153 12.15 -8.30 8.15
N SER A 154 13.31 -7.63 8.29
CA SER A 154 14.15 -7.72 9.50
C SER A 154 13.89 -6.58 10.50
N LYS A 155 13.15 -5.55 10.06
CA LYS A 155 12.44 -4.57 10.91
C LYS A 155 11.10 -4.25 10.26
N LEU A 156 10.04 -4.17 11.06
CA LEU A 156 8.72 -3.73 10.65
C LEU A 156 8.01 -3.12 11.88
N PRO A 157 8.32 -1.87 12.27
CA PRO A 157 7.80 -1.33 13.53
C PRO A 157 6.26 -1.30 13.55
N GLU A 158 5.68 -1.56 14.71
CA GLU A 158 4.22 -1.54 14.91
C GLU A 158 3.77 -0.13 15.32
N THR A 159 2.59 0.28 14.84
CA THR A 159 1.94 1.56 15.21
C THR A 159 0.42 1.41 15.06
N THR A 160 -0.35 2.47 15.32
CA THR A 160 -1.79 2.49 15.01
C THR A 160 -2.15 3.76 14.23
N SER A 161 -3.31 3.78 13.57
CA SER A 161 -3.86 5.02 13.01
C SER A 161 -4.10 6.09 14.07
N SER A 162 -4.43 7.31 13.65
CA SER A 162 -4.85 8.38 14.57
C SER A 162 -5.98 7.91 15.49
N ASP A 163 -6.05 8.46 16.69
CA ASP A 163 -7.16 8.27 17.62
C ASP A 163 -8.39 9.15 17.32
N THR A 164 -8.27 10.08 16.36
CA THR A 164 -9.30 11.09 16.04
C THR A 164 -9.85 11.04 14.61
N ASP A 165 -9.31 10.17 13.75
CA ASP A 165 -9.85 9.89 12.41
C ASP A 165 -10.93 8.78 12.45
N ALA A 166 -11.54 8.47 11.30
CA ALA A 166 -12.36 7.27 11.12
C ALA A 166 -11.58 6.00 11.49
N TYR A 167 -12.26 4.98 12.04
CA TYR A 167 -11.61 3.75 12.52
C TYR A 167 -10.38 4.04 13.43
N PRO A 168 -10.58 4.76 14.55
CA PRO A 168 -9.49 5.28 15.36
C PRO A 168 -8.68 4.17 16.02
N ASN A 169 -7.36 4.37 16.14
CA ASN A 169 -6.40 3.40 16.68
C ASN A 169 -6.39 2.03 15.95
N THR A 170 -6.64 2.00 14.64
CA THR A 170 -6.54 0.78 13.82
C THR A 170 -5.11 0.21 13.89
N ALA A 171 -4.98 -1.02 14.40
CA ALA A 171 -3.71 -1.69 14.61
C ALA A 171 -3.00 -2.06 13.30
N THR A 172 -1.72 -1.70 13.17
CA THR A 172 -0.97 -1.83 11.92
C THR A 172 0.55 -1.80 12.16
N PHE A 173 1.29 -1.69 11.06
CA PHE A 173 2.73 -1.44 11.02
C PHE A 173 3.00 -0.03 10.50
N THR A 174 4.26 0.39 10.53
CA THR A 174 4.77 1.50 9.71
C THR A 174 5.89 0.99 8.84
N PHE A 175 5.99 1.50 7.61
CA PHE A 175 7.13 1.21 6.75
C PHE A 175 8.31 2.17 6.99
N HIS A 176 8.10 3.28 7.70
CA HIS A 176 9.17 4.19 8.11
C HIS A 176 10.17 3.45 9.03
N GLY A 177 11.45 3.42 8.65
CA GLY A 177 12.49 2.67 9.37
C GLY A 177 12.35 1.14 9.30
N SER A 178 11.44 0.61 8.49
CA SER A 178 11.37 -0.83 8.17
C SER A 178 12.59 -1.25 7.34
N VAL A 179 12.89 -2.55 7.31
CA VAL A 179 14.00 -3.12 6.53
C VAL A 179 13.54 -4.41 5.86
N TYR A 180 13.18 -4.30 4.59
CA TYR A 180 12.79 -5.42 3.73
C TYR A 180 13.96 -5.88 2.85
N GLN A 181 14.07 -7.19 2.61
CA GLN A 181 15.05 -7.77 1.69
C GLN A 181 14.39 -8.84 0.80
N SER A 182 14.71 -8.83 -0.50
CA SER A 182 14.17 -9.76 -1.49
C SER A 182 15.13 -9.98 -2.66
N ASN A 183 15.10 -11.19 -3.23
CA ASN A 183 15.80 -11.52 -4.47
C ASN A 183 14.98 -11.21 -5.74
N TYR A 184 13.71 -10.81 -5.61
CA TYR A 184 12.75 -10.76 -6.71
C TYR A 184 12.23 -9.35 -7.01
N LEU A 185 12.06 -8.50 -6.00
CA LEU A 185 11.57 -7.11 -6.13
C LEU A 185 12.35 -6.15 -5.21
N ASP A 186 12.34 -4.86 -5.52
CA ASP A 186 12.72 -3.79 -4.58
C ASP A 186 11.44 -3.18 -3.96
N PHE A 187 11.49 -2.76 -2.70
CA PHE A 187 10.36 -2.15 -1.99
C PHE A 187 10.71 -0.71 -1.62
N ALA A 188 9.92 0.24 -2.11
CA ALA A 188 10.10 1.67 -1.91
C ALA A 188 8.86 2.24 -1.18
N PRO A 189 8.82 2.20 0.16
CA PRO A 189 7.78 2.84 0.93
C PRO A 189 8.12 4.31 1.25
N VAL A 190 7.09 5.15 1.26
CA VAL A 190 7.13 6.49 1.88
C VAL A 190 5.92 6.65 2.82
N GLU A 191 6.20 6.98 4.08
CA GLU A 191 5.21 7.34 5.11
C GLU A 191 5.33 8.83 5.45
N LEU A 192 4.41 9.66 4.96
CA LEU A 192 4.49 11.13 5.09
C LEU A 192 4.61 11.64 6.53
N GLU A 193 3.74 11.15 7.40
CA GLU A 193 3.45 11.72 8.72
C GLU A 193 3.24 10.60 9.75
N ASP A 194 3.57 10.86 11.01
CA ASP A 194 3.26 9.97 12.14
C ASP A 194 1.76 9.97 12.48
N ARG A 195 1.38 9.13 13.45
CA ARG A 195 -0.03 8.98 13.82
C ARG A 195 -0.64 10.21 14.49
N GLU A 196 0.22 11.10 15.00
CA GLU A 196 -0.12 12.39 15.60
C GLU A 196 -0.11 13.55 14.57
N GLY A 197 0.33 13.31 13.33
CA GLY A 197 0.38 14.30 12.25
C GLY A 197 1.70 15.10 12.15
N HIS A 198 2.80 14.58 12.70
CA HIS A 198 4.13 15.17 12.51
C HIS A 198 4.83 14.57 11.28
N PRO A 199 5.47 15.37 10.40
CA PRO A 199 6.19 14.86 9.24
C PRO A 199 7.33 13.88 9.60
N LEU A 200 7.49 12.82 8.79
CA LEU A 200 8.53 11.81 8.92
C LEU A 200 9.53 11.86 7.76
N GLU A 201 9.01 11.68 6.55
CA GLU A 201 9.77 11.58 5.31
C GLU A 201 8.95 12.12 4.14
N GLY A 202 9.58 12.30 2.99
CA GLY A 202 8.94 12.81 1.78
C GLY A 202 9.50 12.12 0.54
N PRO A 203 8.78 12.16 -0.58
CA PRO A 203 9.16 11.43 -1.78
C PRO A 203 10.44 11.98 -2.41
N THR A 204 11.22 11.10 -3.01
CA THR A 204 12.25 11.47 -3.99
C THR A 204 11.64 12.16 -5.22
N VAL A 205 12.49 12.73 -6.08
CA VAL A 205 12.04 13.40 -7.32
C VAL A 205 11.38 12.41 -8.28
N GLU A 206 11.82 11.15 -8.24
CA GLU A 206 11.34 10.02 -9.01
C GLU A 206 9.96 9.57 -8.50
N GLU A 207 9.81 9.31 -7.19
CA GLU A 207 8.53 8.95 -6.56
C GLU A 207 7.50 10.07 -6.72
N GLN A 208 7.92 11.34 -6.64
CA GLN A 208 7.04 12.48 -6.88
C GLN A 208 6.48 12.53 -8.31
N GLN A 209 7.19 11.98 -9.31
CA GLN A 209 6.70 11.81 -10.69
C GLN A 209 5.73 10.63 -10.82
N ILE A 210 5.96 9.53 -10.09
CA ILE A 210 5.02 8.39 -10.02
C ILE A 210 3.68 8.90 -9.45
N ILE A 211 3.72 9.53 -8.27
CA ILE A 211 2.55 10.10 -7.60
C ILE A 211 1.86 11.12 -8.53
N GLY A 212 2.58 12.10 -9.05
CA GLY A 212 2.02 13.17 -9.89
C GLY A 212 1.40 12.70 -11.21
N SER A 213 1.69 11.48 -11.67
CA SER A 213 1.18 10.93 -12.94
C SER A 213 0.20 9.75 -12.80
N LEU A 214 0.22 9.01 -11.69
CA LEU A 214 -0.69 7.89 -11.41
C LEU A 214 -1.72 8.19 -10.31
N ASN A 215 -1.40 9.10 -9.40
CA ASN A 215 -2.18 9.51 -8.24
C ASN A 215 -2.25 11.06 -8.15
N PRO A 216 -2.71 11.77 -9.20
CA PRO A 216 -2.70 13.24 -9.26
C PRO A 216 -3.67 13.90 -8.27
N ASP A 217 -4.55 13.11 -7.66
CA ASP A 217 -5.45 13.41 -6.55
C ASP A 217 -4.78 13.26 -5.17
N GLY A 218 -3.54 12.75 -5.11
CA GLY A 218 -2.74 12.63 -3.88
C GLY A 218 -3.27 11.60 -2.87
N SER A 219 -4.20 10.74 -3.29
CA SER A 219 -4.92 9.82 -2.39
C SER A 219 -3.98 8.85 -1.66
N ILE A 220 -4.28 8.58 -0.39
CA ILE A 220 -3.56 7.59 0.43
C ILE A 220 -4.55 6.54 0.98
N PRO A 221 -4.16 5.26 1.04
CA PRO A 221 -2.91 4.69 0.53
C PRO A 221 -2.88 4.64 -1.00
N PHE A 222 -1.68 4.63 -1.58
CA PHE A 222 -1.44 4.38 -3.00
C PHE A 222 -0.32 3.34 -3.16
N LEU A 223 -0.53 2.40 -4.09
CA LEU A 223 0.44 1.38 -4.46
C LEU A 223 0.74 1.49 -5.97
N ASP A 224 2.01 1.43 -6.36
CA ASP A 224 2.41 1.05 -7.72
C ASP A 224 3.22 -0.24 -7.69
N ILE A 225 2.83 -1.20 -8.53
CA ILE A 225 3.44 -2.51 -8.68
C ILE A 225 4.12 -2.52 -10.04
N ALA A 226 5.38 -2.08 -10.01
CA ALA A 226 6.32 -2.03 -11.11
C ALA A 226 5.84 -1.25 -12.35
N ASN A 227 5.04 -0.18 -12.23
CA ASN A 227 4.34 0.48 -13.35
C ASN A 227 3.49 -0.49 -14.22
N LEU A 228 3.08 -1.65 -13.68
CA LEU A 228 2.20 -2.61 -14.37
C LEU A 228 0.77 -2.56 -13.82
N TYR A 229 0.64 -2.33 -12.50
CA TYR A 229 -0.63 -2.23 -11.79
C TYR A 229 -0.54 -1.19 -10.68
N LEU A 230 -1.64 -0.49 -10.41
CA LEU A 230 -1.77 0.36 -9.22
C LEU A 230 -3.02 0.03 -8.39
N VAL A 231 -3.00 0.52 -7.15
CA VAL A 231 -4.15 0.63 -6.24
C VAL A 231 -4.20 2.08 -5.72
N ARG A 232 -5.40 2.67 -5.61
CA ARG A 232 -5.64 3.97 -4.97
C ARG A 232 -6.77 3.82 -3.95
N GLY A 233 -6.53 4.28 -2.73
CA GLY A 233 -7.38 3.97 -1.57
C GLY A 233 -7.17 2.54 -1.09
N GLN A 234 -7.86 2.18 -0.02
CA GLN A 234 -7.87 0.85 0.57
C GLN A 234 -8.56 -0.20 -0.32
N SER A 235 -8.04 -1.41 -0.31
CA SER A 235 -8.60 -2.57 -1.03
C SER A 235 -9.76 -3.27 -0.29
N TYR A 236 -9.97 -2.95 0.99
CA TYR A 236 -11.04 -3.51 1.84
C TYR A 236 -11.45 -2.54 2.96
N ASP A 237 -12.58 -2.81 3.64
CA ASP A 237 -13.09 -1.97 4.73
C ASP A 237 -12.23 -2.09 6.02
N PRO A 238 -11.62 -1.00 6.54
CA PRO A 238 -10.88 -1.02 7.80
C PRO A 238 -11.74 -1.39 9.01
N GLY A 239 -13.07 -1.25 8.93
CA GLY A 239 -14.00 -1.55 10.01
C GLY A 239 -13.86 -2.96 10.59
N ILE A 240 -13.38 -3.94 9.81
CA ILE A 240 -13.12 -5.31 10.28
C ILE A 240 -11.96 -5.42 11.29
N LEU A 241 -11.13 -4.38 11.43
CA LEU A 241 -9.98 -4.31 12.34
C LEU A 241 -10.32 -3.58 13.66
N THR A 242 -11.54 -3.05 13.81
CA THR A 242 -11.94 -2.21 14.94
C THR A 242 -11.73 -2.91 16.28
N GLY A 243 -10.84 -2.35 17.12
CA GLY A 243 -10.56 -2.86 18.46
C GLY A 243 -9.71 -4.15 18.52
N LEU A 244 -9.17 -4.62 17.40
CA LEU A 244 -8.21 -5.72 17.36
C LEU A 244 -6.78 -5.20 17.56
N SER A 245 -5.94 -5.94 18.28
CA SER A 245 -4.48 -5.70 18.28
C SER A 245 -3.82 -6.34 17.06
N GLN A 246 -2.55 -5.98 16.78
CA GLN A 246 -1.72 -6.65 15.77
C GLN A 246 -1.66 -8.17 16.01
N ARG A 247 -1.63 -8.59 17.28
CA ARG A 247 -1.66 -9.99 17.72
C ARG A 247 -2.99 -10.67 17.33
N ASP A 248 -4.13 -10.03 17.58
CA ASP A 248 -5.45 -10.58 17.24
C ASP A 248 -5.67 -10.65 15.72
N ILE A 249 -5.15 -9.67 14.97
CA ILE A 249 -5.20 -9.67 13.50
C ILE A 249 -4.35 -10.81 12.96
N ALA A 250 -3.07 -10.91 13.36
CA ALA A 250 -2.16 -11.96 12.91
C ALA A 250 -2.68 -13.37 13.24
N LEU A 251 -3.24 -13.57 14.45
CA LEU A 251 -3.89 -14.82 14.81
C LEU A 251 -5.11 -15.13 13.91
N GLN A 252 -5.96 -14.14 13.62
CA GLN A 252 -7.12 -14.36 12.75
C GLN A 252 -6.75 -14.65 11.28
N LEU A 253 -5.60 -14.16 10.79
CA LEU A 253 -5.07 -14.54 9.47
C LEU A 253 -4.80 -16.05 9.36
N THR A 254 -4.57 -16.75 10.48
CA THR A 254 -4.35 -18.20 10.49
C THR A 254 -5.64 -19.02 10.29
N ASP A 255 -6.84 -18.44 10.48
CA ASP A 255 -8.11 -19.09 10.15
C ASP A 255 -8.75 -18.45 8.88
N PRO A 256 -8.77 -19.16 7.73
CA PRO A 256 -9.34 -18.66 6.48
C PRO A 256 -10.87 -18.50 6.52
N SER A 257 -11.53 -18.88 7.63
CA SER A 257 -12.95 -18.62 7.86
C SER A 257 -13.23 -17.18 8.32
N THR A 258 -12.26 -16.48 8.92
CA THR A 258 -12.46 -15.16 9.54
C THR A 258 -12.69 -14.06 8.49
N PRO A 259 -13.40 -12.95 8.84
CA PRO A 259 -13.48 -11.77 7.98
C PRO A 259 -12.10 -11.17 7.71
N VAL A 260 -11.23 -11.16 8.72
CA VAL A 260 -9.86 -10.62 8.67
C VAL A 260 -9.02 -11.39 7.63
N ALA A 261 -8.96 -12.73 7.71
CA ALA A 261 -8.25 -13.55 6.72
C ALA A 261 -8.83 -13.42 5.31
N LYS A 262 -10.17 -13.41 5.17
CA LYS A 262 -10.82 -13.28 3.86
C LYS A 262 -10.43 -12.00 3.15
N ASN A 263 -10.44 -10.86 3.86
CA ASN A 263 -10.08 -9.58 3.26
C ASN A 263 -8.56 -9.49 3.03
N ILE A 264 -7.74 -9.64 4.08
CA ILE A 264 -6.29 -9.42 3.99
C ILE A 264 -5.61 -10.46 3.10
N LEU A 265 -5.91 -11.76 3.24
CA LEU A 265 -5.30 -12.77 2.36
C LEU A 265 -5.88 -12.72 0.94
N GLY A 266 -7.13 -12.26 0.78
CA GLY A 266 -7.75 -12.02 -0.53
C GLY A 266 -7.04 -10.92 -1.31
N VAL A 267 -6.82 -9.77 -0.69
CA VAL A 267 -6.02 -8.67 -1.28
C VAL A 267 -4.56 -9.08 -1.45
N ALA A 268 -3.94 -9.73 -0.45
CA ALA A 268 -2.55 -10.19 -0.57
C ALA A 268 -2.35 -11.20 -1.71
N ASN A 269 -3.36 -12.02 -2.03
CA ASN A 269 -3.33 -12.91 -3.20
C ASN A 269 -3.43 -12.14 -4.54
N TYR A 270 -4.20 -11.05 -4.60
CA TYR A 270 -4.18 -10.12 -5.74
C TYR A 270 -2.81 -9.45 -5.89
N LEU A 271 -2.26 -8.87 -4.82
CA LEU A 271 -0.92 -8.26 -4.83
C LEU A 271 0.17 -9.28 -5.22
N THR A 272 0.09 -10.50 -4.68
CA THR A 272 0.98 -11.63 -5.06
C THR A 272 0.88 -11.94 -6.55
N ALA A 273 -0.32 -12.00 -7.12
CA ALA A 273 -0.50 -12.25 -8.55
C ALA A 273 0.07 -11.11 -9.42
N ALA A 274 -0.05 -9.85 -9.00
CA ALA A 274 0.57 -8.71 -9.68
C ALA A 274 2.11 -8.75 -9.61
N ILE A 275 2.67 -9.05 -8.43
CA ILE A 275 4.12 -9.24 -8.26
C ILE A 275 4.62 -10.39 -9.14
N CYS A 276 3.91 -11.53 -9.20
CA CYS A 276 4.26 -12.64 -10.09
C CYS A 276 4.29 -12.25 -11.59
N VAL A 277 3.41 -11.33 -12.03
CA VAL A 277 3.53 -10.75 -13.38
C VAL A 277 4.80 -9.92 -13.51
N ALA A 278 5.13 -9.06 -12.53
CA ALA A 278 6.33 -8.23 -12.57
C ALA A 278 7.65 -9.03 -12.50
N THR A 279 7.68 -10.15 -11.79
CA THR A 279 8.86 -11.00 -11.58
C THR A 279 9.03 -12.13 -12.61
N ALA A 280 8.18 -12.18 -13.65
CA ALA A 280 8.12 -13.27 -14.63
C ALA A 280 7.97 -14.66 -13.99
N ASP A 281 6.98 -14.76 -13.08
CA ASP A 281 6.60 -15.94 -12.32
C ASP A 281 7.67 -16.47 -11.34
N GLN A 282 8.43 -15.58 -10.72
CA GLN A 282 9.43 -15.91 -9.68
C GLN A 282 9.09 -15.35 -8.29
N PRO A 283 9.27 -16.13 -7.20
CA PRO A 283 9.73 -17.52 -7.20
C PRO A 283 8.62 -18.48 -7.64
N ALA A 284 9.00 -19.53 -8.37
CA ALA A 284 8.07 -20.56 -8.83
C ALA A 284 7.26 -21.23 -7.70
N SER A 285 7.81 -21.32 -6.48
CA SER A 285 7.12 -21.84 -5.28
C SER A 285 5.90 -21.01 -4.85
N VAL A 286 5.83 -19.74 -5.26
CA VAL A 286 4.72 -18.83 -5.02
C VAL A 286 3.85 -18.69 -6.27
N CYS A 287 4.48 -18.42 -7.41
CA CYS A 287 3.79 -18.03 -8.63
C CYS A 287 3.18 -19.20 -9.42
N ASN A 288 3.72 -20.42 -9.30
CA ASN A 288 3.14 -21.61 -9.93
C ASN A 288 2.10 -22.32 -9.07
N THR A 289 1.70 -21.74 -7.94
CA THR A 289 0.54 -22.23 -7.17
C THR A 289 -0.74 -22.01 -7.98
N SER A 290 -1.64 -23.00 -7.98
CA SER A 290 -2.79 -23.01 -8.90
C SER A 290 -3.77 -21.86 -8.69
N TYR A 291 -3.91 -21.39 -7.45
CA TYR A 291 -4.79 -20.26 -7.09
C TYR A 291 -4.16 -18.91 -7.47
N ILE A 292 -2.85 -18.69 -7.28
CA ILE A 292 -2.19 -17.47 -7.76
C ILE A 292 -2.25 -17.41 -9.29
N GLN A 293 -1.93 -18.48 -10.01
CA GLN A 293 -2.08 -18.50 -11.46
C GLN A 293 -3.53 -18.28 -11.93
N PHE A 294 -4.53 -18.74 -11.18
CA PHE A 294 -5.94 -18.49 -11.48
C PHE A 294 -6.29 -17.00 -11.38
N ILE A 295 -5.85 -16.33 -10.31
CA ILE A 295 -6.02 -14.89 -10.12
C ILE A 295 -5.23 -14.09 -11.18
N GLN A 296 -3.98 -14.46 -11.41
CA GLN A 296 -3.08 -13.85 -12.40
C GLN A 296 -3.63 -13.90 -13.83
N ARG A 297 -4.38 -14.96 -14.20
CA ARG A 297 -5.07 -15.08 -15.49
C ARG A 297 -6.32 -14.21 -15.61
N GLN A 298 -6.84 -13.67 -14.50
CA GLN A 298 -7.94 -12.70 -14.49
C GLN A 298 -7.45 -11.24 -14.51
N LEU A 299 -6.17 -11.00 -14.22
CA LEU A 299 -5.62 -9.64 -14.22
C LEU A 299 -5.50 -9.08 -15.65
N PRO A 300 -5.98 -7.85 -15.91
CA PRO A 300 -5.72 -7.17 -17.19
C PRO A 300 -4.21 -6.94 -17.34
N ARG A 301 -3.57 -7.58 -18.33
CA ARG A 301 -2.10 -7.50 -18.49
C ARG A 301 -1.66 -6.21 -19.17
N SER A 302 -0.67 -5.55 -18.57
CA SER A 302 0.07 -4.45 -19.20
C SER A 302 0.86 -4.96 -20.42
N PRO A 303 0.97 -4.20 -21.52
CA PRO A 303 1.85 -4.54 -22.65
C PRO A 303 3.34 -4.46 -22.29
N TYR A 304 3.69 -3.86 -21.14
CA TYR A 304 5.06 -3.78 -20.62
C TYR A 304 5.40 -4.88 -19.60
N ALA A 305 4.45 -5.76 -19.28
CA ALA A 305 4.71 -6.92 -18.43
C ALA A 305 5.67 -7.90 -19.12
N PRO A 306 6.62 -8.52 -18.39
CA PRO A 306 7.49 -9.53 -18.97
C PRO A 306 6.70 -10.78 -19.38
N THR A 307 7.10 -11.40 -20.49
CA THR A 307 6.55 -12.68 -20.91
C THR A 307 6.91 -13.76 -19.88
N PRO A 308 5.95 -14.57 -19.38
CA PRO A 308 6.24 -15.74 -18.57
C PRO A 308 7.32 -16.62 -19.22
N THR A 309 8.37 -16.97 -18.46
CA THR A 309 9.36 -17.93 -18.94
C THR A 309 8.66 -19.28 -19.10
N PRO A 310 8.62 -19.88 -20.30
CA PRO A 310 7.96 -21.17 -20.47
C PRO A 310 8.67 -22.20 -19.61
N THR A 311 7.97 -22.70 -18.58
CA THR A 311 8.51 -23.76 -17.72
C THR A 311 8.88 -24.94 -18.63
N PRO A 312 10.12 -25.45 -18.59
CA PRO A 312 10.49 -26.57 -19.45
C PRO A 312 9.60 -27.76 -19.10
N SER A 313 8.69 -28.11 -20.01
CA SER A 313 7.81 -29.26 -19.86
C SER A 313 8.67 -30.48 -19.57
N ALA A 314 8.46 -31.10 -18.40
CA ALA A 314 9.20 -32.29 -17.99
C ALA A 314 8.89 -33.43 -18.97
N SER A 315 9.75 -33.60 -19.97
CA SER A 315 9.66 -34.67 -20.95
C SER A 315 9.85 -36.00 -20.20
N LEU A 316 8.77 -36.78 -20.16
CA LEU A 316 8.83 -38.18 -19.72
C LEU A 316 9.98 -38.86 -20.47
N PRO A 317 10.96 -39.49 -19.77
CA PRO A 317 12.10 -40.10 -20.42
C PRO A 317 11.67 -41.33 -21.23
N SER A 318 11.42 -41.12 -22.52
CA SER A 318 10.98 -42.12 -23.50
C SER A 318 12.15 -43.02 -23.94
N ALA A 319 12.82 -43.64 -22.97
CA ALA A 319 13.97 -44.53 -23.16
C ALA A 319 13.86 -45.79 -22.29
N LEU A 320 13.10 -46.79 -22.77
CA LEU A 320 13.26 -48.18 -22.32
C LEU A 320 14.54 -48.75 -22.97
N PRO A 321 15.54 -49.22 -22.21
CA PRO A 321 16.78 -49.77 -22.77
C PRO A 321 16.56 -51.19 -23.32
N THR A 322 16.39 -51.31 -24.64
CA THR A 322 16.14 -52.58 -25.33
C THR A 322 17.42 -53.43 -25.53
N THR A 323 18.09 -53.82 -24.44
CA THR A 323 19.32 -54.64 -24.48
C THR A 323 19.42 -55.65 -23.33
N ALA A 324 18.73 -56.78 -23.46
CA ALA A 324 18.88 -57.94 -22.56
C ALA A 324 18.51 -59.28 -23.25
N LEU A 325 19.20 -59.63 -24.35
CA LEU A 325 18.98 -60.88 -25.08
C LEU A 325 20.28 -61.70 -25.10
N GLY A 326 20.44 -62.60 -24.13
CA GLY A 326 21.57 -63.55 -24.10
C GLY A 326 22.19 -63.85 -22.74
N LEU A 327 21.50 -64.62 -21.89
CA LEU A 327 22.19 -65.67 -21.13
C LEU A 327 21.25 -66.84 -20.84
N ILE A 328 21.71 -68.06 -21.12
CA ILE A 328 20.98 -69.29 -20.87
C ILE A 328 21.34 -69.78 -19.45
N MET A 329 20.32 -70.04 -18.63
CA MET A 329 20.44 -70.69 -17.32
C MET A 329 19.45 -71.86 -17.25
N LEU A 330 19.89 -73.00 -16.71
CA LEU A 330 19.13 -74.24 -16.76
C LEU A 330 18.07 -74.32 -15.65
N LEU A 331 16.96 -74.99 -15.95
CA LEU A 331 15.87 -75.30 -15.03
C LEU A 331 16.21 -76.49 -14.10
N PRO A 332 16.08 -76.33 -12.77
CA PRO A 332 15.84 -77.45 -11.86
C PRO A 332 14.34 -77.80 -11.84
N THR A 333 13.99 -79.08 -11.98
CA THR A 333 12.59 -79.53 -12.01
C THR A 333 12.00 -79.71 -10.62
N VAL A 334 11.02 -78.87 -10.25
CA VAL A 334 10.25 -79.04 -9.00
C VAL A 334 9.08 -80.01 -9.23
N ARG A 335 9.07 -81.13 -8.51
CA ARG A 335 8.01 -82.15 -8.58
C ARG A 335 6.72 -81.69 -7.87
N ARG A 336 5.57 -81.98 -8.48
CA ARG A 336 4.25 -81.93 -7.81
C ARG A 336 4.07 -83.17 -6.90
N PRO A 337 3.63 -83.00 -5.64
CA PRO A 337 2.88 -84.03 -4.92
C PRO A 337 1.45 -84.18 -5.49
N GLN A 338 0.80 -85.32 -5.24
CA GLN A 338 -0.58 -85.57 -5.69
C GLN A 338 -1.63 -85.02 -4.71
N ARG A 339 -2.90 -85.06 -5.15
CA ARG A 339 -4.09 -84.86 -4.32
C ARG A 339 -4.10 -85.81 -3.12
N ASP A 340 -4.79 -85.41 -2.06
CA ASP A 340 -5.71 -86.33 -1.40
C ASP A 340 -7.10 -85.68 -1.28
N VAL A 341 -8.14 -86.49 -1.13
CA VAL A 341 -9.55 -86.09 -1.18
C VAL A 341 -10.24 -86.50 0.12
N ARG A 342 -10.85 -85.55 0.82
CA ARG A 342 -11.83 -85.89 1.86
C ARG A 342 -13.00 -84.91 1.85
N ARG A 343 -14.19 -85.44 1.56
CA ARG A 343 -15.47 -84.77 1.78
C ARG A 343 -15.76 -84.75 3.29
N HIS A 344 -16.40 -83.71 3.79
CA HIS A 344 -17.53 -83.86 4.71
C HIS A 344 -18.46 -82.64 4.63
N THR A 345 -19.56 -82.68 5.38
CA THR A 345 -20.84 -82.10 4.96
C THR A 345 -21.60 -81.41 6.08
N SER A 346 -22.24 -80.29 5.72
CA SER A 346 -23.49 -79.77 6.32
C SER A 346 -23.41 -79.06 7.68
N GLN A 347 -24.54 -78.42 8.00
CA GLN A 347 -24.92 -77.66 9.20
C GLN A 347 -24.14 -76.34 9.40
N TYR A 348 -24.73 -75.13 9.33
CA TYR A 348 -26.11 -74.62 9.59
C TYR A 348 -26.46 -74.53 11.09
N GLN A 349 -26.15 -73.38 11.70
CA GLN A 349 -27.02 -72.76 12.71
C GLN A 349 -26.67 -71.27 12.92
N ALA A 350 -27.59 -70.52 13.55
CA ALA A 350 -27.46 -69.08 13.81
C ALA A 350 -27.83 -68.73 15.27
N ARG A 351 -27.16 -67.70 15.82
CA ARG A 351 -27.44 -66.86 17.00
C ARG A 351 -26.55 -65.61 16.82
N LYS A 352 -26.94 -64.33 16.97
CA LYS A 352 -28.03 -63.62 17.68
C LYS A 352 -27.83 -63.53 19.21
N LYS A 353 -27.57 -62.29 19.67
CA LYS A 353 -27.28 -61.83 21.06
C LYS A 353 -25.94 -62.35 21.62
N CYS A 354 -25.18 -61.60 22.41
CA CYS A 354 -25.51 -60.45 23.27
C CYS A 354 -25.74 -59.11 22.55
#